data_AF-A0A8W8KZV0-F1
#
_entry.id   AF-A0A8W8KZV0-F1
#
_cell.length_a   1.000
_cell.length_b   1.000
_cell.length_c   1.000
_cell.angle_alpha   90.00
_cell.angle_beta   90.00
_cell.angle_gamma   90.00
#
_symmetry.space_group_name_H-M   'P 1'
#
loop_
_entity.id
_entity.type
_entity.pdbx_description
1 polymer ?
#
loop_
_entity_poly.entity_id
_entity_poly.type
_entity_poly.pdbx_seq_one_letter_code
_entity_poly.pdbx_strand_id
1 'polypeptide(L)'
;CIKSPFIDRLKTESILSDLKELDYKLSRDEKGYEVKWIPFSLLSSIIYHPNKTVSKLAKDVKQKFKNVVLQEIDDKYTIEATLKHLTKCERDVIRSLNLNGTNNQRCPKHVVRLYWLLTEDDINKNCKKLIEMGNGFQMHGAEWYYDKIKYYVQRGADVPVSLKQSALIFKRKLDETFGRDVVPPTLGRTINLID
;
A
#
# COMPACT_ATOMS: atom_id res chain seq x y z
N CYS A 1 1.14 -30.79 -4.90
CA CYS A 1 0.26 -30.41 -6.03
C CYS A 1 1.04 -30.47 -7.34
N ILE A 2 0.65 -31.34 -8.26
CA ILE A 2 1.20 -31.33 -9.62
C ILE A 2 0.60 -30.11 -10.32
N LYS A 3 1.41 -29.10 -10.63
CA LYS A 3 0.97 -27.94 -11.42
C LYS A 3 0.80 -28.40 -12.87
N SER A 4 -0.38 -28.17 -13.45
CA SER A 4 -0.66 -28.49 -14.84
C SER A 4 -0.14 -27.36 -15.74
N PRO A 5 0.81 -27.62 -16.67
CA PRO A 5 1.34 -26.59 -17.57
C PRO A 5 0.26 -25.92 -18.42
N PHE A 6 -0.81 -26.65 -18.75
CA PHE A 6 -1.96 -26.12 -19.47
C PHE A 6 -2.74 -25.11 -18.63
N ILE A 7 -2.99 -25.42 -17.36
CA ILE A 7 -3.69 -24.52 -16.43
C ILE A 7 -2.85 -23.25 -16.20
N ASP A 8 -1.54 -23.39 -15.98
CA ASP A 8 -0.64 -22.24 -15.77
C ASP A 8 -0.60 -21.32 -16.99
N ARG A 9 -0.63 -21.90 -18.20
CA ARG A 9 -0.74 -21.14 -19.45
C ARG A 9 -2.07 -20.37 -19.51
N LEU A 10 -3.20 -21.02 -19.24
CA LEU A 10 -4.51 -20.37 -19.24
C LEU A 10 -4.61 -19.26 -18.18
N LYS A 11 -4.07 -19.48 -16.98
CA LYS A 11 -3.98 -18.44 -15.93
C LYS A 11 -3.17 -17.24 -16.42
N THR A 12 -2.04 -17.49 -17.08
CA THR A 12 -1.19 -16.42 -17.67
C THR A 12 -1.92 -15.65 -18.78
N GLU A 13 -2.59 -16.35 -19.69
CA GLU A 13 -3.35 -15.74 -20.79
C GLU A 13 -4.52 -14.89 -20.28
N SER A 14 -5.25 -15.39 -19.28
CA SER A 14 -6.33 -14.67 -18.62
C SER A 14 -5.84 -13.35 -18.01
N ILE A 15 -4.77 -13.40 -17.20
CA ILE A 15 -4.16 -12.19 -16.59
C ILE A 15 -3.72 -11.20 -17.68
N LEU A 16 -3.10 -11.70 -18.76
CA LEU A 16 -2.65 -10.84 -19.85
C LEU A 16 -3.83 -10.16 -20.56
N SER A 17 -4.95 -10.86 -20.74
CA SER A 17 -6.18 -10.30 -21.31
C SER A 17 -6.74 -9.19 -20.43
N ASP A 18 -6.90 -9.45 -19.13
CA ASP A 18 -7.43 -8.46 -18.17
C ASP A 18 -6.54 -7.20 -18.11
N LEU A 19 -5.22 -7.38 -18.12
CA LEU A 19 -4.27 -6.27 -18.15
C LEU A 19 -4.38 -5.43 -19.43
N LYS A 20 -4.58 -6.06 -20.59
CA LYS A 20 -4.74 -5.35 -21.87
C LYS A 20 -6.05 -4.56 -21.91
N GLU A 21 -7.15 -5.16 -21.42
CA GLU A 21 -8.43 -4.47 -21.32
C GLU A 21 -8.31 -3.25 -20.40
N LEU A 22 -7.63 -3.42 -19.27
CA LEU A 22 -7.37 -2.34 -18.31
C LEU A 22 -6.52 -1.22 -18.92
N ASP A 23 -5.44 -1.57 -19.63
CA ASP A 23 -4.56 -0.60 -20.30
C ASP A 23 -5.32 0.21 -21.35
N TYR A 24 -6.17 -0.45 -22.12
CA TYR A 24 -7.01 0.17 -23.14
C TYR A 24 -7.97 1.19 -22.51
N LYS A 25 -8.68 0.80 -21.45
CA LYS A 25 -9.63 1.69 -20.74
C LYS A 25 -8.95 2.90 -20.12
N LEU A 26 -7.80 2.69 -19.48
CA LEU A 26 -6.97 3.77 -18.92
C LEU A 26 -6.53 4.79 -19.98
N SER A 27 -6.27 4.32 -21.19
CA SER A 27 -5.76 5.18 -22.27
C SER A 27 -6.86 6.04 -22.92
N ARG A 28 -8.14 5.74 -22.69
CA ARG A 28 -9.28 6.47 -23.27
C ARG A 28 -9.98 7.43 -22.31
N ASP A 29 -9.51 7.52 -21.06
CA ASP A 29 -10.11 8.35 -20.01
C ASP A 29 -11.65 8.17 -19.89
N GLU A 30 -12.14 6.95 -20.15
CA GLU A 30 -13.58 6.64 -20.14
C GLU A 30 -14.13 6.66 -18.70
N LYS A 31 -14.49 7.85 -18.18
CA LYS A 31 -15.04 8.03 -16.83
C LYS A 31 -16.37 7.29 -16.65
N GLY A 32 -16.30 6.06 -16.15
CA GLY A 32 -17.44 5.14 -15.98
C GLY A 32 -16.98 3.70 -15.71
N TYR A 33 -16.30 3.48 -14.58
CA TYR A 33 -15.39 2.35 -14.36
C TYR A 33 -15.93 1.20 -13.52
N GLU A 34 -17.24 1.07 -13.35
CA GLU A 34 -17.80 0.40 -12.16
C GLU A 34 -17.66 -1.13 -12.05
N VAL A 35 -17.24 -1.91 -13.05
CA VAL A 35 -17.57 -3.36 -12.99
C VAL A 35 -16.41 -4.38 -12.98
N LYS A 36 -15.21 -4.13 -13.50
CA LYS A 36 -14.16 -5.21 -13.53
C LYS A 36 -12.71 -4.71 -13.52
N TRP A 37 -12.34 -3.83 -12.62
CA TRP A 37 -10.93 -3.45 -12.51
C TRP A 37 -10.19 -4.42 -11.60
N ILE A 38 -9.06 -4.96 -12.08
CA ILE A 38 -8.08 -5.64 -11.22
C ILE A 38 -7.77 -4.69 -10.06
N PRO A 39 -8.01 -5.08 -8.79
CA PRO A 39 -7.71 -4.22 -7.66
C PRO A 39 -6.27 -3.74 -7.69
N PHE A 40 -6.00 -2.49 -7.31
CA PHE A 40 -4.64 -1.95 -7.29
C PHE A 40 -3.68 -2.81 -6.44
N SER A 41 -4.19 -3.41 -5.36
CA SER A 41 -3.48 -4.39 -4.54
C SER A 41 -3.14 -5.68 -5.29
N LEU A 42 -4.03 -6.16 -6.16
CA LEU A 42 -3.78 -7.33 -7.00
C LEU A 42 -2.78 -7.02 -8.13
N LEU A 43 -2.82 -5.83 -8.74
CA LEU A 43 -1.76 -5.40 -9.67
C LEU A 43 -0.38 -5.43 -8.99
N SER A 44 -0.33 -5.07 -7.70
CA SER A 44 0.91 -5.07 -6.92
C SER A 44 1.50 -6.47 -6.70
N SER A 45 0.72 -7.54 -6.78
CA SER A 45 1.27 -8.90 -6.81
C SER A 45 1.65 -9.33 -8.23
N ILE A 46 0.84 -8.98 -9.23
CA ILE A 46 1.06 -9.35 -10.64
C ILE A 46 2.36 -8.76 -11.21
N ILE A 47 2.84 -7.61 -10.72
CA ILE A 47 4.16 -7.07 -11.17
C ILE A 47 5.33 -8.03 -10.93
N TYR A 48 5.20 -9.01 -10.04
CA TYR A 48 6.20 -10.03 -9.75
C TYR A 48 5.93 -11.38 -10.44
N HIS A 49 4.98 -11.40 -11.39
CA HIS A 49 4.63 -12.62 -12.14
C HIS A 49 5.86 -13.21 -12.87
N PRO A 50 6.01 -14.55 -12.93
CA PRO A 50 7.17 -15.20 -13.56
C PRO A 50 7.27 -14.91 -15.06
N ASN A 51 6.14 -14.83 -15.75
CA ASN A 51 6.09 -14.38 -17.15
C ASN A 51 6.46 -12.89 -17.25
N LYS A 52 7.58 -12.59 -17.93
CA LYS A 52 8.12 -11.23 -18.05
C LYS A 52 7.22 -10.27 -18.82
N THR A 53 6.47 -10.75 -19.82
CA THR A 53 5.50 -9.95 -20.57
C THR A 53 4.38 -9.49 -19.66
N VAL A 54 3.83 -10.40 -18.86
CA VAL A 54 2.80 -10.08 -17.85
C VAL A 54 3.36 -9.10 -16.80
N SER A 55 4.53 -9.38 -16.24
CA SER A 55 5.17 -8.51 -15.24
C SER A 55 5.40 -7.10 -15.77
N LYS A 56 5.88 -6.95 -17.01
CA LYS A 56 6.12 -5.65 -17.63
C LYS A 56 4.81 -4.90 -17.84
N LEU A 57 3.82 -5.52 -18.47
CA LEU A 57 2.52 -4.89 -18.71
C LEU A 57 1.84 -4.49 -17.40
N ALA A 58 1.91 -5.32 -16.36
CA ALA A 58 1.34 -5.00 -15.05
C ALA A 58 2.00 -3.77 -14.40
N LYS A 59 3.31 -3.56 -14.59
CA LYS A 59 4.00 -2.35 -14.08
C LYS A 59 3.49 -1.10 -14.79
N ASP A 60 3.38 -1.16 -16.12
CA ASP A 60 2.93 -0.03 -16.95
C ASP A 60 1.48 0.33 -16.62
N VAL A 61 0.60 -0.67 -16.60
CA VAL A 61 -0.82 -0.52 -16.24
C VAL A 61 -0.99 0.01 -14.82
N LYS A 62 -0.25 -0.54 -13.85
CA LYS A 62 -0.29 -0.07 -12.46
C LYS A 62 0.12 1.40 -12.35
N GLN A 63 1.14 1.83 -13.10
CA GLN A 63 1.57 3.23 -13.08
C GLN A 63 0.54 4.16 -13.73
N LYS A 64 -0.06 3.77 -14.86
CA LYS A 64 -1.16 4.53 -15.47
C LYS A 64 -2.36 4.62 -14.54
N PHE A 65 -2.77 3.51 -13.93
CA PHE A 65 -3.89 3.48 -12.98
C PHE A 65 -3.64 4.35 -11.77
N LYS A 66 -2.41 4.30 -11.21
CA LYS A 66 -1.97 5.19 -10.13
C LYS A 66 -2.18 6.65 -10.50
N ASN A 67 -1.78 7.06 -11.71
CA ASN A 67 -1.88 8.44 -12.14
C ASN A 67 -3.34 8.90 -12.30
N VAL A 68 -4.19 8.06 -12.90
CA VAL A 68 -5.63 8.36 -13.04
C VAL A 68 -6.28 8.55 -11.67
N VAL A 69 -6.08 7.62 -10.74
CA VAL A 69 -6.66 7.73 -9.39
C VAL A 69 -6.10 8.92 -8.62
N LEU A 70 -4.81 9.26 -8.78
CA LEU A 70 -4.25 10.45 -8.15
C LEU A 70 -4.87 11.73 -8.71
N GLN A 71 -5.15 11.78 -10.03
CA GLN A 71 -5.85 12.92 -10.63
C GLN A 71 -7.28 13.03 -10.10
N GLU A 72 -8.00 11.91 -10.01
CA GLU A 72 -9.35 11.89 -9.41
C GLU A 72 -9.35 12.37 -7.96
N ILE A 73 -8.33 11.98 -7.17
CA ILE A 73 -8.17 12.46 -5.79
C ILE A 73 -7.93 13.98 -5.77
N ASP A 74 -7.07 14.48 -6.66
CA ASP A 74 -6.73 15.91 -6.76
C ASP A 74 -7.95 16.76 -7.12
N ASP A 75 -8.79 16.27 -8.04
CA ASP A 75 -10.01 16.94 -8.47
C ASP A 75 -11.12 16.89 -7.41
N LYS A 76 -11.20 15.79 -6.65
CA LYS A 76 -12.32 15.50 -5.74
C LYS A 76 -12.14 16.02 -4.32
N TYR A 77 -10.90 16.07 -3.82
CA TYR A 77 -10.63 16.30 -2.41
C TYR A 77 -9.86 17.59 -2.16
N THR A 78 -10.20 18.25 -1.04
CA THR A 78 -9.49 19.44 -0.56
C THR A 78 -8.57 19.09 0.60
N ILE A 79 -7.84 20.09 1.10
CA ILE A 79 -6.96 19.93 2.27
C ILE A 79 -7.68 19.45 3.53
N GLU A 80 -8.99 19.69 3.62
CA GLU A 80 -9.84 19.33 4.77
C GLU A 80 -10.35 17.88 4.70
N ALA A 81 -10.15 17.20 3.56
CA ALA A 81 -10.64 15.85 3.36
C ALA A 81 -10.18 14.90 4.48
N THR A 82 -11.09 14.03 4.92
CA THR A 82 -10.82 13.03 5.94
C THR A 82 -10.73 11.65 5.31
N LEU A 83 -10.05 10.73 6.00
CA LEU A 83 -9.90 9.36 5.54
C LEU A 83 -11.26 8.70 5.26
N LYS A 84 -12.32 9.03 6.00
CA LYS A 84 -13.64 8.40 5.89
C LYS A 84 -14.24 8.47 4.49
N HIS A 85 -13.89 9.51 3.72
CA HIS A 85 -14.42 9.73 2.37
C HIS A 85 -13.62 9.01 1.28
N LEU A 86 -12.47 8.42 1.62
CA LEU A 86 -11.64 7.68 0.67
C LEU A 86 -12.14 6.24 0.51
N THR A 87 -12.37 5.85 -0.74
CA THR A 87 -12.57 4.47 -1.19
C THR A 87 -11.34 3.62 -0.91
N LYS A 88 -11.51 2.29 -0.95
CA LYS A 88 -10.40 1.36 -0.79
C LYS A 88 -9.31 1.56 -1.84
N CYS A 89 -9.70 1.79 -3.10
CA CYS A 89 -8.76 1.98 -4.20
C CYS A 89 -7.90 3.24 -3.99
N GLU A 90 -8.53 4.38 -3.68
CA GLU A 90 -7.83 5.63 -3.40
C GLU A 90 -6.82 5.46 -2.25
N ARG A 91 -7.21 4.76 -1.18
CA ARG A 91 -6.30 4.47 -0.05
C ARG A 91 -5.11 3.61 -0.47
N ASP A 92 -5.33 2.58 -1.27
CA ASP A 92 -4.27 1.69 -1.76
C ASP A 92 -3.29 2.45 -2.67
N VAL A 93 -3.81 3.33 -3.53
CA VAL A 93 -3.01 4.22 -4.38
C VAL A 93 -2.19 5.20 -3.55
N ILE A 94 -2.80 5.86 -2.56
CA ILE A 94 -2.09 6.78 -1.67
C ILE A 94 -1.02 6.04 -0.88
N ARG A 95 -1.30 4.85 -0.31
CA ARG A 95 -0.28 4.03 0.39
C ARG A 95 0.89 3.63 -0.49
N SER A 96 0.68 3.54 -1.80
CA SER A 96 1.74 3.23 -2.77
C SER A 96 2.68 4.41 -3.06
N LEU A 97 2.39 5.60 -2.52
CA LEU A 97 3.29 6.74 -2.60
C LEU A 97 4.52 6.50 -1.72
N ASN A 98 5.68 6.90 -2.23
CA ASN A 98 6.93 6.86 -1.48
C ASN A 98 7.30 8.30 -1.10
N LEU A 99 6.63 8.84 -0.09
CA LEU A 99 6.90 10.18 0.41
C LEU A 99 7.98 10.10 1.51
N ASN A 100 9.05 10.87 1.33
CA ASN A 100 10.16 10.96 2.28
C ASN A 100 10.06 12.19 3.21
N GLY A 101 8.96 12.94 3.14
CA GLY A 101 8.84 14.23 3.80
C GLY A 101 7.44 14.84 3.71
N THR A 102 7.15 15.84 4.54
CA THR A 102 5.94 16.67 4.44
C THR A 102 6.03 17.70 3.31
N ASN A 103 7.25 18.08 2.92
CA ASN A 103 7.49 19.05 1.84
C ASN A 103 7.82 18.36 0.51
N ASN A 104 6.90 17.51 0.02
CA ASN A 104 7.07 16.89 -1.29
C ASN A 104 6.51 17.77 -2.41
N GLN A 105 7.39 18.41 -3.18
CA GLN A 105 7.00 19.29 -4.31
C GLN A 105 6.32 18.55 -5.48
N ARG A 106 6.45 17.22 -5.56
CA ARG A 106 5.88 16.41 -6.64
C ARG A 106 4.44 15.95 -6.37
N CYS A 107 3.89 16.24 -5.19
CA CYS A 107 2.54 15.84 -4.82
C CYS A 107 1.76 17.06 -4.29
N PRO A 108 0.48 17.20 -4.66
CA PRO A 108 -0.40 18.20 -4.06
C PRO A 108 -0.44 18.08 -2.54
N LYS A 109 -0.51 19.23 -1.84
CA LYS A 109 -0.42 19.28 -0.37
C LYS A 109 -1.49 18.41 0.31
N HIS A 110 -2.70 18.35 -0.24
CA HIS A 110 -3.77 17.54 0.33
C HIS A 110 -3.53 16.03 0.16
N VAL A 111 -2.93 15.60 -0.97
CA VAL A 111 -2.50 14.19 -1.17
C VAL A 111 -1.43 13.82 -0.15
N VAL A 112 -0.44 14.69 0.07
CA VAL A 112 0.60 14.49 1.10
C VAL A 112 -0.02 14.39 2.49
N ARG A 113 -1.00 15.24 2.81
CA ARG A 113 -1.73 15.17 4.08
C ARG A 113 -2.49 13.85 4.23
N LEU A 114 -3.24 13.42 3.22
CA LEU A 114 -3.97 12.15 3.24
C LEU A 114 -3.04 10.94 3.38
N TYR A 115 -1.86 10.98 2.75
CA TYR A 115 -0.81 9.96 2.94
C TYR A 115 -0.39 9.83 4.39
N TRP A 116 -0.08 10.96 5.04
CA TRP A 116 0.36 10.93 6.43
C TRP A 116 -0.76 10.51 7.38
N LEU A 117 -2.00 10.93 7.12
CA LEU A 117 -3.16 10.45 7.88
C LEU A 117 -3.34 8.92 7.75
N LEU A 118 -3.20 8.35 6.55
CA LEU A 118 -3.26 6.89 6.37
C LEU A 118 -2.13 6.19 7.10
N THR A 119 -0.92 6.74 7.04
CA THR A 119 0.24 6.19 7.76
C THR A 119 0.01 6.20 9.27
N GLU A 120 -0.56 7.29 9.80
CA GLU A 120 -0.91 7.41 11.23
C GLU A 120 -1.99 6.41 11.64
N ASP A 121 -3.05 6.27 10.84
CA ASP A 121 -4.11 5.28 11.06
C ASP A 121 -3.56 3.84 11.05
N ASP A 122 -2.64 3.53 10.14
CA ASP A 122 -2.00 2.21 10.07
C ASP A 122 -1.11 1.95 11.30
N ILE A 123 -0.36 2.96 11.79
CA ILE A 123 0.40 2.86 13.05
C ILE A 123 -0.53 2.60 14.23
N ASN A 124 -1.58 3.41 14.37
CA ASN A 124 -2.53 3.31 15.47
C ASN A 124 -3.24 1.94 15.48
N LYS A 125 -3.62 1.42 14.30
CA LYS A 125 -4.19 0.07 14.17
C LYS A 125 -3.22 -1.02 14.58
N ASN A 126 -1.96 -0.94 14.15
CA ASN A 126 -0.94 -1.93 14.55
C ASN A 126 -0.65 -1.85 16.06
N CYS A 127 -0.64 -0.65 16.64
CA CYS A 127 -0.49 -0.49 18.08
C CYS A 127 -1.66 -1.11 18.85
N LYS A 128 -2.90 -0.92 18.39
CA LYS A 128 -4.08 -1.59 18.98
C LYS A 128 -3.98 -3.10 18.91
N LYS A 129 -3.63 -3.66 17.74
CA LYS A 129 -3.40 -5.10 17.57
C LYS A 129 -2.32 -5.63 18.50
N LEU A 130 -1.21 -4.89 18.67
CA LEU A 130 -0.15 -5.27 19.60
C LEU A 130 -0.67 -5.30 21.05
N ILE A 131 -1.46 -4.32 21.45
CA ILE A 131 -2.06 -4.28 22.79
C ILE A 131 -2.99 -5.49 23.00
N GLU A 132 -3.79 -5.84 21.98
CA GLU A 132 -4.73 -6.96 22.02
C GLU A 132 -4.04 -8.33 22.02
N MET A 133 -2.95 -8.49 21.24
CA MET A 133 -2.30 -9.78 21.02
C MET A 133 -1.05 -10.02 21.88
N GLY A 134 -0.45 -8.98 22.45
CA GLY A 134 0.81 -9.04 23.18
C GLY A 134 1.91 -9.74 22.37
N ASN A 135 2.53 -10.76 22.96
CA ASN A 135 3.60 -11.56 22.33
C ASN A 135 3.15 -12.31 21.06
N GLY A 136 1.84 -12.50 20.86
CA GLY A 136 1.28 -13.09 19.64
C GLY A 136 1.24 -12.12 18.44
N PHE A 137 1.56 -10.84 18.66
CA PHE A 137 1.59 -9.86 17.58
C PHE A 137 2.67 -10.17 16.55
N GLN A 138 2.26 -10.12 15.28
CA GLN A 138 3.16 -10.26 14.14
C GLN A 138 3.14 -8.99 13.31
N MET A 139 4.33 -8.48 12.99
CA MET A 139 4.51 -7.28 12.19
C MET A 139 4.61 -7.64 10.71
N HIS A 140 3.72 -7.10 9.89
CA HIS A 140 3.79 -7.33 8.45
C HIS A 140 5.02 -6.64 7.86
N GLY A 141 5.99 -7.44 7.39
CA GLY A 141 7.24 -6.92 6.88
C GLY A 141 8.08 -6.25 7.96
N ALA A 142 8.36 -7.01 9.02
CA ALA A 142 8.80 -6.49 10.30
C ALA A 142 10.02 -5.59 10.19
N GLU A 143 11.09 -5.99 9.50
CA GLU A 143 12.32 -5.19 9.42
C GLU A 143 12.08 -3.79 8.82
N TRP A 144 11.56 -3.73 7.58
CA TRP A 144 11.37 -2.45 6.90
C TRP A 144 10.34 -1.55 7.60
N TYR A 145 9.29 -2.15 8.18
CA TYR A 145 8.25 -1.38 8.85
C TYR A 145 8.75 -0.86 10.20
N TYR A 146 9.50 -1.68 10.94
CA TYR A 146 10.14 -1.28 12.19
C TYR A 146 11.13 -0.13 11.97
N ASP A 147 11.95 -0.21 10.92
CA ASP A 147 12.87 0.88 10.55
C ASP A 147 12.14 2.18 10.22
N LYS A 148 10.96 2.10 9.56
CA LYS A 148 10.11 3.29 9.36
C LYS A 148 9.64 3.89 10.68
N ILE A 149 9.17 3.07 11.62
CA ILE A 149 8.77 3.56 12.95
C ILE A 149 9.94 4.26 13.64
N LYS A 150 11.15 3.66 13.60
CA LYS A 150 12.37 4.28 14.13
C LYS A 150 12.69 5.60 13.45
N TYR A 151 12.58 5.67 12.13
CA TYR A 151 12.77 6.92 11.39
C TYR A 151 11.78 8.00 11.84
N TYR A 152 10.49 7.67 11.97
CA TYR A 152 9.47 8.64 12.36
C TYR A 152 9.70 9.24 13.76
N VAL A 153 10.31 8.51 14.68
CA VAL A 153 10.63 9.02 16.03
C VAL A 153 11.95 9.81 16.09
N GLN A 154 12.76 9.82 15.03
CA GLN A 154 14.03 10.56 15.02
C GLN A 154 13.81 12.07 15.11
N ARG A 155 14.72 12.72 15.84
CA ARG A 155 14.79 14.19 15.89
C ARG A 155 15.11 14.71 14.48
N GLY A 156 14.28 15.62 13.97
CA GLY A 156 14.44 16.19 12.63
C GLY A 156 13.79 15.40 11.49
N ALA A 157 13.12 14.27 11.76
CA ALA A 157 12.34 13.58 10.74
C ALA A 157 11.27 14.52 10.16
N ASP A 158 11.18 14.63 8.83
CA ASP A 158 10.21 15.49 8.15
C ASP A 158 8.86 14.78 8.05
N VAL A 159 8.19 14.61 9.18
CA VAL A 159 6.86 14.00 9.28
C VAL A 159 5.96 14.79 10.24
N PRO A 160 4.62 14.68 10.12
CA PRO A 160 3.71 15.41 10.99
C PRO A 160 3.89 15.08 12.47
N VAL A 161 3.65 16.07 13.33
CA VAL A 161 3.84 15.93 14.79
C VAL A 161 2.95 14.83 15.38
N SER A 162 1.69 14.72 14.93
CA SER A 162 0.77 13.65 15.36
C SER A 162 1.31 12.27 15.04
N LEU A 163 1.83 12.08 13.82
CA LEU A 163 2.48 10.84 13.39
C LEU A 163 3.66 10.48 14.29
N LYS A 164 4.52 11.45 14.64
CA LYS A 164 5.66 11.21 15.55
C LYS A 164 5.19 10.71 16.91
N GLN A 165 4.12 11.30 17.45
CA GLN A 165 3.55 10.89 18.73
C GLN A 165 2.99 9.46 18.65
N SER A 166 2.20 9.15 17.62
CA SER A 166 1.70 7.79 17.37
C SER A 166 2.83 6.77 17.19
N ALA A 167 3.87 7.10 16.42
CA ALA A 167 5.04 6.25 16.21
C ALA A 167 5.81 6.02 17.52
N LEU A 168 5.95 7.06 18.36
CA LEU A 168 6.60 6.96 19.67
C LEU A 168 5.83 6.05 20.63
N ILE A 169 4.50 6.21 20.70
CA ILE A 169 3.63 5.34 21.51
C ILE A 169 3.77 3.89 21.04
N PHE A 170 3.69 3.66 19.73
CA PHE A 170 3.81 2.32 19.19
C PHE A 170 5.20 1.72 19.43
N LYS A 171 6.28 2.47 19.23
CA LYS A 171 7.66 2.03 19.51
C LYS A 171 7.86 1.65 20.97
N ARG A 172 7.36 2.45 21.91
CA ARG A 172 7.42 2.11 23.34
C ARG A 172 6.69 0.81 23.64
N LYS A 173 5.49 0.62 23.08
CA LYS A 173 4.74 -0.63 23.26
C LYS A 173 5.47 -1.84 22.68
N LEU A 174 6.15 -1.67 21.55
CA LEU A 174 7.00 -2.72 20.97
C LEU A 174 8.17 -3.06 21.89
N ASP A 175 8.87 -2.05 22.39
CA ASP A 175 10.00 -2.24 23.30
C ASP A 175 9.58 -2.89 24.63
N GLU A 176 8.40 -2.54 25.15
CA GLU A 176 7.80 -3.17 26.34
C GLU A 176 7.44 -4.65 26.11
N THR A 177 7.00 -5.00 24.90
CA THR A 177 6.49 -6.34 24.60
C THR A 177 7.61 -7.31 24.23
N PHE A 178 8.52 -6.88 23.34
CA PHE A 178 9.54 -7.76 22.75
C PHE A 178 10.96 -7.49 23.28
N GLY A 179 11.15 -6.40 24.02
CA GLY A 179 12.46 -5.91 24.42
C GLY A 179 12.93 -4.75 23.55
N ARG A 180 13.81 -3.93 24.12
CA ARG A 180 14.30 -2.70 23.48
C ARG A 180 15.02 -3.01 22.16
N ASP A 181 14.58 -2.34 21.10
CA ASP A 181 15.20 -2.44 19.77
C ASP A 181 15.14 -3.85 19.16
N VAL A 182 14.24 -4.71 19.66
CA VAL A 182 13.95 -6.04 19.12
C VAL A 182 12.91 -5.92 18.02
N VAL A 183 13.21 -6.50 16.85
CA VAL A 183 12.29 -6.56 15.71
C VAL A 183 11.23 -7.63 15.99
N PRO A 184 9.92 -7.31 15.90
CA PRO A 184 8.87 -8.29 16.14
C PRO A 184 8.87 -9.45 15.13
N PRO A 185 8.24 -10.59 15.47
CA PRO A 185 8.04 -11.69 14.53
C PRO A 185 7.31 -11.22 13.27
N THR A 186 7.73 -11.74 12.11
CA THR A 186 7.12 -11.38 10.82
C THR A 186 5.92 -12.26 10.50
N LEU A 187 4.84 -11.65 10.01
CA LEU A 187 3.71 -12.41 9.44
C LEU A 187 4.18 -13.11 8.17
N GLY A 188 4.20 -14.45 8.16
CA GLY A 188 4.61 -15.24 7.01
C GLY A 188 3.82 -14.85 5.76
N ARG A 189 4.50 -14.56 4.64
CA ARG A 189 3.84 -14.36 3.35
C ARG A 189 3.39 -15.71 2.81
N THR A 190 2.18 -16.13 3.15
CA THR A 190 1.49 -17.17 2.36
C THR A 190 1.02 -16.49 1.08
N ILE A 191 1.85 -16.55 0.02
CA ILE A 191 1.41 -16.15 -1.31
C ILE A 191 0.51 -17.28 -1.82
N ASN A 192 -0.78 -17.24 -1.46
CA ASN A 192 -1.78 -18.01 -2.18
C ASN A 192 -1.99 -17.30 -3.52
N LEU A 193 -1.14 -17.63 -4.50
CA LEU A 193 -1.45 -17.39 -5.90
C LEU A 193 -2.65 -18.28 -6.22
N ILE A 194 -3.86 -17.73 -6.04
CA ILE A 194 -5.16 -18.18 -6.57
C ILE A 194 -5.18 -19.68 -6.86
N ASP A 195 -5.74 -20.47 -5.93
CA ASP A 195 -6.21 -21.82 -6.26
C ASP A 195 -7.22 -21.73 -7.41
#